data_AF-A0AAE5M2B0-F1
#
_entry.id   AF-A0AAE5M2B0-F1
#
_cell.length_a   1.000
_cell.length_b   1.000
_cell.length_c   1.000
_cell.angle_alpha   90.00
_cell.angle_beta   90.00
_cell.angle_gamma   90.00
#
_symmetry.space_group_name_H-M   'P 1'
#
loop_
_entity.id
_entity.type
_entity.pdbx_description
1 polymer ?
#
loop_
_entity_poly.entity_id
_entity_poly.type
_entity_poly.pdbx_seq_one_letter_code
_entity_poly.pdbx_strand_id
1 'polypeptide(L)'
;MTLELNGASLTIEDIKKFLHQQDKVTISSDAMERVKQSRAIVEDIIKNKETIYGITTGFGLFSDVLIDPQQYNQLQVNLIRSHACGTGDPFSHDVALVMMILRLNTMLKGHSGVTTDLVDQLVYFINERIIPIIPQQGSLGASGDLAPLSHLALALIGEGKVFYQQEEKESIEVLHELGREPLALSAKEGLALINGTQAMTAQGVISWIEAEALAYQSEWIASLTHQALNGITDAYRPEVHDARNFPKQSAVADRMLYWLEDSQLTTTQGEIRVQDAYTLRCIPQVHGASFETLKFVKQQLEREMNAANDNPLIFHEGDETLVISGGNFHGQPVAYALDFLKIAVSELANIAERRLERLVNPQLNGGLPAFLSPEPGLQSGAMIMQYAAASLVSENKTLAHPASVDSIPSSANQEDHVSMGTIGSRHGYQIVDNARRVLSIELIIALQAVELKGIDQLSPRSLEKYETLRNITPSITEDRQFHHDITQVSRYLQQAAYTDAECK
;
A
#
# COMPACT_ATOMS: atom_id res chain seq x y z
N MET A 1 2.79 22.24 -5.46
CA MET A 1 3.62 21.60 -6.49
C MET A 1 2.65 20.82 -7.39
N THR A 2 3.08 20.19 -8.48
CA THR A 2 2.15 19.59 -9.46
C THR A 2 2.63 18.22 -9.87
N LEU A 3 1.74 17.23 -9.82
CA LEU A 3 1.95 15.89 -10.37
C LEU A 3 1.50 15.87 -11.83
N GLU A 4 2.45 15.94 -12.76
CA GLU A 4 2.13 15.81 -14.18
C GLU A 4 1.97 14.33 -14.58
N LEU A 5 0.82 13.97 -15.13
CA LEU A 5 0.55 12.64 -15.66
C LEU A 5 0.75 12.59 -17.17
N ASN A 6 1.39 11.51 -17.62
CA ASN A 6 1.67 11.26 -19.03
C ASN A 6 1.33 9.83 -19.48
N GLY A 7 0.79 8.99 -18.59
CA GLY A 7 0.41 7.60 -18.88
C GLY A 7 1.56 6.58 -18.82
N ALA A 8 2.78 6.95 -18.45
CA ALA A 8 3.92 6.04 -18.58
C ALA A 8 4.98 6.11 -17.48
N SER A 9 5.14 7.24 -16.79
CA SER A 9 6.29 7.45 -15.89
C SER A 9 5.93 7.69 -14.43
N LEU A 10 4.73 7.30 -13.99
CA LEU A 10 4.29 7.48 -12.61
C LEU A 10 5.03 6.51 -11.68
N THR A 11 5.65 7.02 -10.62
CA THR A 11 6.32 6.18 -9.61
C THR A 11 5.57 6.16 -8.29
N ILE A 12 5.88 5.20 -7.40
CA ILE A 12 5.31 5.22 -6.05
C ILE A 12 5.79 6.45 -5.26
N GLU A 13 6.99 6.94 -5.56
CA GLU A 13 7.54 8.15 -4.94
C GLU A 13 6.73 9.40 -5.30
N ASP A 14 6.27 9.49 -6.55
CA ASP A 14 5.40 10.59 -6.99
C ASP A 14 4.06 10.56 -6.24
N ILE A 15 3.47 9.37 -6.06
CA ILE A 15 2.25 9.18 -5.27
C ILE A 15 2.47 9.56 -3.80
N LYS A 16 3.57 9.09 -3.20
CA LYS A 16 3.93 9.44 -1.82
C LYS A 16 4.00 10.95 -1.62
N LYS A 17 4.70 11.67 -2.52
CA LYS A 17 4.79 13.14 -2.49
C LYS A 17 3.44 13.81 -2.68
N PHE A 18 2.63 13.32 -3.62
CA PHE A 18 1.29 13.84 -3.89
C PHE A 18 0.33 13.68 -2.72
N LEU A 19 0.46 12.60 -1.93
CA LEU A 19 -0.35 12.38 -0.73
C LEU A 19 0.11 13.25 0.44
N HIS A 20 1.42 13.47 0.56
CA HIS A 20 1.98 14.31 1.62
C HIS A 20 1.71 15.81 1.40
N GLN A 21 1.69 16.25 0.14
CA GLN A 21 1.49 17.65 -0.24
C GLN A 21 0.05 17.88 -0.72
N GLN A 22 -0.46 19.11 -0.64
CA GLN A 22 -1.73 19.50 -1.28
C GLN A 22 -1.56 19.74 -2.79
N ASP A 23 -0.89 18.80 -3.46
CA ASP A 23 -0.58 18.92 -4.87
C ASP A 23 -1.80 18.69 -5.75
N LYS A 24 -1.74 19.28 -6.94
CA LYS A 24 -2.72 19.10 -8.01
C LYS A 24 -2.12 18.25 -9.13
N VAL A 25 -2.96 17.51 -9.83
CA VAL A 25 -2.62 16.79 -11.04
C VAL A 25 -2.80 17.69 -12.26
N THR A 26 -1.86 17.60 -13.21
CA THR A 26 -1.99 18.10 -14.58
C THR A 26 -1.72 16.98 -15.59
N ILE A 27 -2.08 17.21 -16.85
CA ILE A 27 -1.88 16.24 -17.93
C ILE A 27 -0.93 16.85 -18.96
N SER A 28 0.07 16.08 -19.36
CA SER A 28 0.97 16.48 -20.46
C SER A 28 0.21 16.63 -21.80
N SER A 29 0.62 17.60 -22.62
CA SER A 29 -0.02 17.86 -23.92
C SER A 29 -0.07 16.63 -24.81
N ASP A 30 1.02 15.87 -24.85
CA ASP A 30 1.17 14.69 -25.71
C ASP A 30 0.25 13.55 -25.26
N ALA A 31 -0.01 13.41 -23.95
CA ALA A 31 -0.95 12.44 -23.44
C ALA A 31 -2.39 12.78 -23.80
N MET A 32 -2.77 14.05 -23.70
CA MET A 32 -4.09 14.51 -24.12
C MET A 32 -4.31 14.33 -25.62
N GLU A 33 -3.27 14.51 -26.44
CA GLU A 33 -3.35 14.26 -27.87
C GLU A 33 -3.60 12.77 -28.18
N ARG A 34 -2.92 11.85 -27.49
CA ARG A 34 -3.20 10.41 -27.62
C ARG A 34 -4.63 10.05 -27.21
N VAL A 35 -5.19 10.67 -26.17
CA VAL A 35 -6.60 10.48 -25.79
C VAL A 35 -7.53 10.88 -26.93
N LYS A 36 -7.34 12.08 -27.50
CA LYS A 36 -8.17 12.58 -28.61
C LYS A 36 -8.09 11.67 -29.83
N GLN A 37 -6.91 11.20 -30.19
CA GLN A 37 -6.70 10.28 -31.31
C GLN A 37 -7.41 8.94 -31.06
N SER A 38 -7.26 8.36 -29.87
CA SER A 38 -7.98 7.15 -29.46
C SER A 38 -9.50 7.32 -29.54
N ARG A 39 -10.00 8.50 -29.13
CA ARG A 39 -11.43 8.81 -29.14
C ARG A 39 -11.99 8.94 -30.55
N ALA A 40 -11.28 9.62 -31.45
CA ALA A 40 -11.69 9.76 -32.84
C ALA A 40 -11.93 8.40 -33.51
N ILE A 41 -11.08 7.41 -33.20
CA ILE A 41 -11.24 6.03 -33.68
C ILE A 41 -12.57 5.41 -33.21
N VAL A 42 -12.94 5.57 -31.94
CA VAL A 42 -14.23 5.08 -31.42
C VAL A 42 -15.40 5.73 -32.15
N GLU A 43 -15.30 7.02 -32.45
CA GLU A 43 -16.35 7.77 -33.15
C GLU A 43 -16.51 7.30 -34.59
N ASP A 44 -15.41 6.99 -35.28
CA ASP A 44 -15.44 6.41 -36.63
C ASP A 44 -16.05 5.00 -36.63
N ILE A 45 -15.69 4.15 -35.67
CA ILE A 45 -16.29 2.81 -35.48
C ILE A 45 -17.82 2.89 -35.35
N ILE A 46 -18.29 3.81 -34.49
CA ILE A 46 -19.73 4.01 -34.25
C ILE A 46 -20.42 4.51 -35.53
N LYS A 47 -19.80 5.47 -36.22
CA LYS A 47 -20.30 6.03 -37.48
C LYS A 47 -20.40 4.97 -38.57
N ASN A 48 -19.43 4.06 -38.64
CA ASN A 48 -19.36 2.97 -39.61
C ASN A 48 -20.22 1.76 -39.23
N LYS A 49 -20.80 1.73 -38.02
CA LYS A 49 -21.60 0.62 -37.47
C LYS A 49 -20.83 -0.70 -37.41
N GLU A 50 -19.53 -0.63 -37.12
CA GLU A 50 -18.70 -1.82 -36.93
C GLU A 50 -19.10 -2.54 -35.63
N THR A 51 -18.97 -3.87 -35.60
CA THR A 51 -19.34 -4.68 -34.42
C THR A 51 -18.14 -4.89 -33.51
N ILE A 52 -18.10 -4.19 -32.38
CA ILE A 52 -16.95 -4.20 -31.46
C ILE A 52 -17.40 -4.31 -30.00
N TYR A 53 -16.75 -5.23 -29.27
CA TYR A 53 -17.01 -5.52 -27.85
C TYR A 53 -17.00 -4.27 -26.97
N GLY A 54 -18.06 -4.06 -26.19
CA GLY A 54 -18.18 -2.93 -25.25
C GLY A 54 -18.32 -1.55 -25.90
N ILE A 55 -18.31 -1.45 -27.23
CA ILE A 55 -18.61 -0.24 -28.00
C ILE A 55 -20.02 -0.34 -28.58
N THR A 56 -20.28 -1.38 -29.38
CA THR A 56 -21.57 -1.60 -30.06
C THR A 56 -22.30 -2.87 -29.61
N THR A 57 -21.68 -3.67 -28.73
CA THR A 57 -22.27 -4.88 -28.14
C THR A 57 -22.33 -4.81 -26.60
N GLY A 58 -22.99 -5.79 -25.96
CA GLY A 58 -23.06 -5.94 -24.50
C GLY A 58 -21.76 -6.44 -23.84
N PHE A 59 -21.84 -6.81 -22.56
CA PHE A 59 -20.69 -7.20 -21.73
C PHE A 59 -20.83 -8.61 -21.15
N GLY A 60 -19.71 -9.25 -20.81
CA GLY A 60 -19.68 -10.61 -20.25
C GLY A 60 -20.38 -11.63 -21.15
N LEU A 61 -21.38 -12.32 -20.60
CA LEU A 61 -22.24 -13.27 -21.33
C LEU A 61 -22.99 -12.63 -22.51
N PHE A 62 -23.23 -11.32 -22.48
CA PHE A 62 -23.95 -10.58 -23.53
C PHE A 62 -23.02 -9.95 -24.58
N SER A 63 -21.76 -10.38 -24.65
CA SER A 63 -20.75 -9.84 -25.59
C SER A 63 -21.12 -9.98 -27.07
N ASP A 64 -21.95 -10.96 -27.42
CA ASP A 64 -22.44 -11.22 -28.79
C ASP A 64 -23.77 -10.49 -29.12
N VAL A 65 -24.31 -9.69 -28.21
CA VAL A 65 -25.59 -8.99 -28.41
C VAL A 65 -25.36 -7.57 -28.92
N LEU A 66 -25.81 -7.28 -30.13
CA LEU A 66 -25.79 -5.94 -30.73
C LEU A 66 -26.76 -4.98 -30.01
N ILE A 67 -26.32 -3.74 -29.83
CA ILE A 67 -27.07 -2.70 -29.11
C ILE A 67 -27.54 -1.62 -30.09
N ASP A 68 -28.75 -1.10 -29.88
CA ASP A 68 -29.25 0.05 -30.64
C ASP A 68 -28.36 1.28 -30.37
N PRO A 69 -27.88 2.00 -31.40
CA PRO A 69 -27.10 3.22 -31.21
C PRO A 69 -27.71 4.27 -30.28
N GLN A 70 -29.05 4.33 -30.19
CA GLN A 70 -29.74 5.25 -29.27
C GLN A 70 -29.60 4.85 -27.80
N GLN A 71 -29.14 3.63 -27.52
CA GLN A 71 -29.02 3.06 -26.18
C GLN A 71 -27.58 2.99 -25.66
N TYR A 72 -26.56 3.35 -26.46
CA TYR A 72 -25.15 3.21 -26.07
C TYR A 72 -24.81 3.92 -24.75
N ASN A 73 -25.27 5.16 -24.57
CA ASN A 73 -24.99 5.91 -23.35
C ASN A 73 -25.73 5.32 -22.13
N GLN A 74 -27.01 4.94 -22.31
CA GLN A 74 -27.80 4.31 -21.25
C GLN A 74 -27.21 2.95 -20.83
N LEU A 75 -26.65 2.20 -21.79
CA LEU A 75 -25.94 0.96 -21.52
C LEU A 75 -24.75 1.18 -20.59
N GLN A 76 -23.96 2.25 -20.79
CA GLN A 76 -22.83 2.56 -19.90
C GLN A 76 -23.29 2.88 -18.49
N VAL A 77 -24.33 3.71 -18.33
CA VAL A 77 -24.89 4.04 -17.01
C VAL A 77 -25.43 2.78 -16.31
N ASN A 78 -26.14 1.92 -17.04
CA ASN A 78 -26.66 0.66 -16.50
C ASN A 78 -25.53 -0.30 -16.11
N LEU A 79 -24.42 -0.33 -16.87
CA LEU A 79 -23.24 -1.10 -16.53
C LEU A 79 -22.71 -0.65 -15.17
N ILE A 80 -22.42 0.65 -15.01
CA ILE A 80 -21.89 1.18 -13.75
C ILE A 80 -22.80 0.84 -12.57
N ARG A 81 -24.11 1.11 -12.68
CA ARG A 81 -25.07 0.85 -11.61
C ARG A 81 -25.17 -0.64 -11.25
N SER A 82 -25.21 -1.52 -12.25
CA SER A 82 -25.33 -2.97 -12.01
C SER A 82 -24.05 -3.59 -11.46
N HIS A 83 -22.89 -2.99 -11.74
CA HIS A 83 -21.58 -3.51 -11.31
C HIS A 83 -21.12 -2.94 -9.97
N ALA A 84 -21.75 -1.87 -9.46
CA ALA A 84 -21.50 -1.29 -8.14
C ALA A 84 -22.02 -2.19 -6.98
N CYS A 85 -21.59 -3.45 -6.96
CA CYS A 85 -21.94 -4.45 -5.95
C CYS A 85 -20.88 -4.62 -4.85
N GLY A 86 -19.94 -3.68 -4.73
CA GLY A 86 -18.97 -3.68 -3.64
C GLY A 86 -19.66 -3.61 -2.26
N THR A 87 -19.06 -4.25 -1.25
CA THR A 87 -19.59 -4.31 0.12
C THR A 87 -18.48 -4.18 1.18
N GLY A 88 -18.89 -4.15 2.45
CA GLY A 88 -18.00 -4.00 3.61
C GLY A 88 -17.55 -2.56 3.85
N ASP A 89 -16.58 -2.40 4.74
CA ASP A 89 -16.01 -1.08 5.04
C ASP A 89 -15.38 -0.43 3.79
N PRO A 90 -15.39 0.91 3.68
CA PRO A 90 -14.75 1.58 2.56
C PRO A 90 -13.22 1.46 2.61
N PHE A 91 -12.59 1.50 1.42
CA PHE A 91 -11.19 1.84 1.31
C PHE A 91 -10.92 3.21 1.94
N SER A 92 -9.67 3.44 2.39
CA SER A 92 -9.28 4.76 2.89
C SER A 92 -9.37 5.82 1.79
N HIS A 93 -9.52 7.08 2.20
CA HIS A 93 -9.58 8.20 1.26
C HIS A 93 -8.36 8.28 0.35
N ASP A 94 -7.17 7.99 0.89
CA ASP A 94 -5.92 7.96 0.11
C ASP A 94 -5.94 6.85 -0.94
N VAL A 95 -6.46 5.65 -0.61
CA VAL A 95 -6.60 4.57 -1.60
C VAL A 95 -7.57 4.96 -2.70
N ALA A 96 -8.75 5.47 -2.38
CA ALA A 96 -9.75 5.91 -3.38
C ALA A 96 -9.22 7.02 -4.29
N LEU A 97 -8.43 7.95 -3.72
CA LEU A 97 -7.78 9.01 -4.47
C LEU A 97 -6.68 8.47 -5.40
N VAL A 98 -5.84 7.54 -4.93
CA VAL A 98 -4.85 6.87 -5.78
C VAL A 98 -5.54 6.04 -6.87
N MET A 99 -6.68 5.38 -6.60
CA MET A 99 -7.46 4.69 -7.62
C MET A 99 -7.85 5.62 -8.78
N MET A 100 -8.33 6.84 -8.48
CA MET A 100 -8.63 7.84 -9.50
C MET A 100 -7.39 8.23 -10.32
N ILE A 101 -6.25 8.46 -9.66
CA ILE A 101 -4.99 8.82 -10.33
C ILE A 101 -4.52 7.70 -11.26
N LEU A 102 -4.54 6.45 -10.79
CA LEU A 102 -4.09 5.30 -11.59
C LEU A 102 -5.02 5.04 -12.77
N ARG A 103 -6.34 5.22 -12.59
CA ARG A 103 -7.31 5.07 -13.68
C ARG A 103 -7.13 6.16 -14.74
N LEU A 104 -6.96 7.40 -14.30
CA LEU A 104 -6.62 8.52 -15.17
C LEU A 104 -5.32 8.24 -15.94
N ASN A 105 -4.25 7.83 -15.25
CA ASN A 105 -2.96 7.52 -15.89
C ASN A 105 -3.09 6.40 -16.95
N THR A 106 -3.92 5.39 -16.70
CA THR A 106 -4.20 4.31 -17.66
C THR A 106 -4.85 4.86 -18.94
N MET A 107 -5.86 5.72 -18.81
CA MET A 107 -6.56 6.33 -19.94
C MET A 107 -5.65 7.23 -20.79
N LEU A 108 -4.72 7.93 -20.15
CA LEU A 108 -3.74 8.83 -20.79
C LEU A 108 -2.75 8.11 -21.71
N LYS A 109 -2.71 6.77 -21.70
CA LYS A 109 -1.96 5.98 -22.68
C LYS A 109 -2.57 6.09 -24.09
N GLY A 110 -3.87 6.38 -24.20
CA GLY A 110 -4.54 6.54 -25.49
C GLY A 110 -4.98 5.23 -26.13
N HIS A 111 -5.25 4.21 -25.33
CA HIS A 111 -5.77 2.92 -25.82
C HIS A 111 -7.21 2.63 -25.37
N SER A 112 -7.82 3.52 -24.59
CA SER A 112 -9.13 3.32 -23.97
C SER A 112 -10.30 3.97 -24.71
N GLY A 113 -10.06 4.89 -25.65
CA GLY A 113 -11.13 5.54 -26.43
C GLY A 113 -12.08 6.46 -25.63
N VAL A 114 -11.60 7.02 -24.51
CA VAL A 114 -12.37 7.90 -23.62
C VAL A 114 -12.45 9.33 -24.15
N THR A 115 -13.47 10.07 -23.73
CA THR A 115 -13.62 11.50 -24.04
C THR A 115 -12.67 12.36 -23.21
N THR A 116 -12.42 13.58 -23.69
CA THR A 116 -11.71 14.61 -22.90
C THR A 116 -12.50 15.03 -21.67
N ASP A 117 -13.84 15.02 -21.75
CA ASP A 117 -14.72 15.42 -20.65
C ASP A 117 -14.59 14.45 -19.45
N LEU A 118 -14.49 13.15 -19.71
CA LEU A 118 -14.21 12.15 -18.67
C LEU A 118 -12.85 12.39 -18.01
N VAL A 119 -11.83 12.66 -18.83
CA VAL A 119 -10.48 12.98 -18.34
C VAL A 119 -10.50 14.23 -17.46
N ASP A 120 -11.20 15.28 -17.88
CA ASP A 120 -11.36 16.53 -17.14
C ASP A 120 -12.18 16.35 -15.86
N GLN A 121 -13.15 15.42 -15.83
CA GLN A 121 -13.90 15.04 -14.63
C GLN A 121 -13.01 14.41 -13.57
N LEU A 122 -12.18 13.44 -13.96
CA LEU A 122 -11.24 12.79 -13.05
C LEU A 122 -10.21 13.79 -12.49
N VAL A 123 -9.61 14.61 -13.36
CA VAL A 123 -8.66 15.66 -12.93
C VAL A 123 -9.29 16.57 -11.88
N TYR A 124 -10.55 16.96 -12.09
CA TYR A 124 -11.23 17.82 -11.14
C TYR A 124 -11.53 17.16 -9.81
N PHE A 125 -12.05 15.94 -9.82
CA PHE A 125 -12.30 15.18 -8.59
C PHE A 125 -11.01 15.02 -7.78
N ILE A 126 -9.90 14.71 -8.45
CA ILE A 126 -8.58 14.60 -7.80
C ILE A 126 -8.12 15.95 -7.24
N ASN A 127 -8.23 17.03 -8.02
CA ASN A 127 -7.72 18.35 -7.64
C ASN A 127 -8.53 19.05 -6.55
N GLU A 128 -9.85 18.83 -6.53
CA GLU A 128 -10.75 19.34 -5.49
C GLU A 128 -10.94 18.35 -4.34
N ARG A 129 -10.26 17.19 -4.39
CA ARG A 129 -10.30 16.14 -3.36
C ARG A 129 -11.75 15.70 -3.07
N ILE A 130 -12.53 15.50 -4.12
CA ILE A 130 -13.86 14.87 -4.07
C ILE A 130 -13.60 13.36 -4.13
N ILE A 131 -13.63 12.69 -2.99
CA ILE A 131 -13.13 11.31 -2.87
C ILE A 131 -14.30 10.34 -2.81
N PRO A 132 -14.49 9.45 -3.81
CA PRO A 132 -15.59 8.49 -3.77
C PRO A 132 -15.51 7.54 -2.57
N ILE A 133 -16.66 7.24 -1.96
CA ILE A 133 -16.76 6.20 -0.92
C ILE A 133 -16.86 4.84 -1.61
N ILE A 134 -15.78 4.05 -1.53
CA ILE A 134 -15.64 2.80 -2.29
C ILE A 134 -15.52 1.62 -1.32
N PRO A 135 -16.52 0.72 -1.25
CA PRO A 135 -16.43 -0.51 -0.45
C PRO A 135 -15.28 -1.41 -0.89
N GLN A 136 -14.56 -2.00 0.08
CA GLN A 136 -13.33 -2.73 -0.21
C GLN A 136 -13.51 -4.20 -0.64
N GLN A 137 -14.70 -4.80 -0.50
CA GLN A 137 -14.94 -6.22 -0.80
C GLN A 137 -15.84 -6.39 -2.04
N GLY A 138 -15.63 -7.46 -2.81
CA GLY A 138 -16.48 -7.85 -3.94
C GLY A 138 -15.80 -7.97 -5.29
N SER A 139 -14.55 -7.51 -5.45
CA SER A 139 -13.75 -7.73 -6.65
C SER A 139 -13.08 -9.11 -6.65
N LEU A 140 -13.07 -9.77 -7.80
CA LEU A 140 -12.34 -11.01 -8.08
C LEU A 140 -10.93 -10.75 -8.67
N GLY A 141 -10.64 -9.53 -9.12
CA GLY A 141 -9.45 -9.23 -9.91
C GLY A 141 -9.39 -10.03 -11.22
N ALA A 142 -10.57 -10.24 -11.83
CA ALA A 142 -10.82 -11.08 -13.01
C ALA A 142 -10.77 -10.23 -14.29
N SER A 143 -11.87 -9.53 -14.59
CA SER A 143 -12.01 -8.46 -15.59
C SER A 143 -11.62 -7.09 -15.01
N GLY A 144 -10.56 -7.09 -14.19
CA GLY A 144 -10.20 -5.97 -13.32
C GLY A 144 -11.03 -5.88 -12.03
N ASP A 145 -10.98 -4.72 -11.39
CA ASP A 145 -11.63 -4.36 -10.14
C ASP A 145 -13.01 -3.75 -10.37
N LEU A 146 -13.85 -4.46 -11.13
CA LEU A 146 -15.15 -3.99 -11.60
C LEU A 146 -15.99 -3.35 -10.49
N ALA A 147 -16.19 -4.07 -9.37
CA ALA A 147 -17.10 -3.61 -8.32
C ALA A 147 -16.60 -2.34 -7.60
N PRO A 148 -15.35 -2.28 -7.10
CA PRO A 148 -14.79 -1.05 -6.55
C PRO A 148 -14.76 0.12 -7.54
N LEU A 149 -14.36 -0.11 -8.80
CA LEU A 149 -14.27 0.95 -9.80
C LEU A 149 -15.64 1.44 -10.28
N SER A 150 -16.68 0.61 -10.17
CA SER A 150 -18.05 1.05 -10.44
C SER A 150 -18.54 2.04 -9.39
N HIS A 151 -18.18 1.87 -8.12
CA HIS A 151 -18.48 2.87 -7.08
C HIS A 151 -17.75 4.21 -7.32
N LEU A 152 -16.49 4.15 -7.80
CA LEU A 152 -15.77 5.34 -8.27
C LEU A 152 -16.52 6.02 -9.43
N ALA A 153 -16.92 5.24 -10.43
CA ALA A 153 -17.62 5.75 -11.61
C ALA A 153 -19.00 6.34 -11.29
N LEU A 154 -19.74 5.77 -10.32
CA LEU A 154 -20.99 6.35 -9.82
C LEU A 154 -20.79 7.81 -9.38
N ALA A 155 -19.75 8.07 -8.59
CA ALA A 155 -19.47 9.42 -8.10
C ALA A 155 -19.27 10.42 -9.26
N LEU A 156 -18.57 10.03 -10.33
CA LEU A 156 -18.32 10.90 -11.48
C LEU A 156 -19.60 11.31 -12.22
N ILE A 157 -20.60 10.42 -12.26
CA ILE A 157 -21.90 10.66 -12.88
C ILE A 157 -22.93 11.26 -11.90
N GLY A 158 -22.49 11.69 -10.71
CA GLY A 158 -23.33 12.33 -9.70
C GLY A 158 -24.13 11.36 -8.83
N GLU A 159 -23.82 10.06 -8.85
CA GLU A 159 -24.46 9.05 -8.01
C GLU A 159 -23.54 8.57 -6.88
N GLY A 160 -24.13 8.04 -5.80
CA GLY A 160 -23.37 7.55 -4.66
C GLY A 160 -22.75 8.65 -3.81
N LYS A 161 -21.95 8.24 -2.82
CA LYS A 161 -21.38 9.13 -1.81
C LYS A 161 -19.92 9.46 -2.08
N VAL A 162 -19.53 10.65 -1.65
CA VAL A 162 -18.16 11.15 -1.67
C VAL A 162 -17.81 11.73 -0.30
N PHE A 163 -16.53 11.64 0.07
CA PHE A 163 -15.96 12.43 1.14
C PHE A 163 -15.45 13.75 0.55
N TYR A 164 -15.94 14.86 1.09
CA TYR A 164 -15.56 16.20 0.66
C TYR A 164 -15.61 17.17 1.85
N GLN A 165 -14.54 17.94 2.04
CA GLN A 165 -14.40 18.91 3.16
C GLN A 165 -14.69 18.31 4.54
N GLN A 166 -14.15 17.11 4.83
CA GLN A 166 -14.29 16.40 6.09
C GLN A 166 -15.68 15.77 6.37
N GLU A 167 -16.56 15.71 5.37
CA GLU A 167 -17.90 15.16 5.50
C GLU A 167 -18.22 14.18 4.36
N GLU A 168 -18.99 13.13 4.67
CA GLU A 168 -19.61 12.29 3.65
C GLU A 168 -20.89 12.97 3.13
N LYS A 169 -20.98 13.15 1.81
CA LYS A 169 -22.09 13.81 1.11
C LYS A 169 -22.49 13.01 -0.12
N GLU A 170 -23.69 13.23 -0.64
CA GLU A 170 -24.07 12.69 -1.96
C GLU A 170 -23.27 13.42 -3.05
N SER A 171 -22.77 12.68 -4.05
CA SER A 171 -21.89 13.25 -5.08
C SER A 171 -22.55 14.42 -5.82
N ILE A 172 -23.85 14.30 -6.11
CA ILE A 172 -24.63 15.34 -6.78
C ILE A 172 -24.67 16.65 -5.99
N GLU A 173 -24.73 16.59 -4.66
CA GLU A 173 -24.77 17.77 -3.80
C GLU A 173 -23.45 18.53 -3.88
N VAL A 174 -22.32 17.81 -3.84
CA VAL A 174 -20.98 18.38 -3.98
C VAL A 174 -20.77 18.99 -5.36
N LEU A 175 -21.21 18.30 -6.42
CA LEU A 175 -21.14 18.81 -7.78
C LEU A 175 -21.94 20.11 -7.95
N HIS A 176 -23.17 20.16 -7.43
CA HIS A 176 -23.98 21.37 -7.41
C HIS A 176 -23.36 22.49 -6.57
N GLU A 177 -22.82 22.19 -5.39
CA GLU A 177 -22.11 23.15 -4.52
C GLU A 177 -20.95 23.82 -5.27
N LEU A 178 -20.26 23.05 -6.11
CA LEU A 178 -19.13 23.48 -6.91
C LEU A 178 -19.49 24.04 -8.29
N GLY A 179 -20.78 24.09 -8.64
CA GLY A 179 -21.24 24.56 -9.95
C GLY A 179 -20.74 23.72 -11.13
N ARG A 180 -20.52 22.42 -10.91
CA ARG A 180 -20.04 21.47 -11.91
C ARG A 180 -21.12 20.44 -12.24
N GLU A 181 -21.27 20.12 -13.52
CA GLU A 181 -22.23 19.12 -13.96
C GLU A 181 -21.72 17.69 -13.77
N PRO A 182 -22.63 16.71 -13.54
CA PRO A 182 -22.29 15.30 -13.61
C PRO A 182 -21.81 14.87 -15.00
N LEU A 183 -20.89 13.90 -15.05
CA LEU A 183 -20.41 13.37 -16.32
C LEU A 183 -21.50 12.60 -17.05
N ALA A 184 -21.71 12.92 -18.33
CA ALA A 184 -22.54 12.13 -19.23
C ALA A 184 -21.67 11.08 -19.96
N LEU A 185 -21.85 9.80 -19.61
CA LEU A 185 -21.06 8.72 -20.23
C LEU A 185 -21.41 8.53 -21.71
N SER A 186 -20.36 8.42 -22.53
CA SER A 186 -20.41 8.03 -23.94
C SER A 186 -20.06 6.57 -24.15
N ALA A 187 -20.33 6.04 -25.35
CA ALA A 187 -19.95 4.68 -25.73
C ALA A 187 -18.50 4.31 -25.33
N LYS A 188 -18.34 3.08 -24.80
CA LYS A 188 -17.12 2.51 -24.17
C LYS A 188 -16.72 3.05 -22.80
N GLU A 189 -17.15 4.26 -22.42
CA GLU A 189 -16.60 4.92 -21.22
C GLU A 189 -16.96 4.24 -19.90
N GLY A 190 -18.13 3.60 -19.82
CA GLY A 190 -18.51 2.82 -18.63
C GLY A 190 -17.52 1.67 -18.41
N LEU A 191 -17.22 0.91 -19.47
CA LEU A 191 -16.25 -0.18 -19.40
C LEU A 191 -14.83 0.35 -19.16
N ALA A 192 -14.44 1.41 -19.86
CA ALA A 192 -13.13 2.04 -19.71
C ALA A 192 -12.93 2.69 -18.32
N LEU A 193 -13.97 2.88 -17.52
CA LEU A 193 -13.85 3.31 -16.12
C LEU A 193 -13.58 2.14 -15.17
N ILE A 194 -14.19 0.99 -15.43
CA ILE A 194 -14.27 -0.11 -14.45
C ILE A 194 -13.38 -1.30 -14.77
N ASN A 195 -12.89 -1.40 -16.00
CA ASN A 195 -12.08 -2.52 -16.46
C ASN A 195 -10.58 -2.24 -16.27
N GLY A 196 -10.01 -2.72 -15.17
CA GLY A 196 -8.57 -2.64 -14.85
C GLY A 196 -8.27 -2.88 -13.37
N THR A 197 -7.00 -2.89 -12.98
CA THR A 197 -6.52 -3.40 -11.67
C THR A 197 -6.28 -2.31 -10.62
N GLN A 198 -6.95 -1.16 -10.75
CA GLN A 198 -6.60 0.03 -9.98
C GLN A 198 -6.90 -0.07 -8.48
N ALA A 199 -7.90 -0.85 -8.03
CA ALA A 199 -8.22 -0.96 -6.61
C ALA A 199 -7.14 -1.75 -5.85
N MET A 200 -6.79 -2.94 -6.35
CA MET A 200 -5.73 -3.75 -5.75
C MET A 200 -4.36 -3.05 -5.84
N THR A 201 -4.10 -2.35 -6.95
CA THR A 201 -2.82 -1.65 -7.16
C THR A 201 -2.72 -0.43 -6.24
N ALA A 202 -3.77 0.39 -6.12
CA ALA A 202 -3.77 1.54 -5.22
C ALA A 202 -3.57 1.13 -3.76
N GLN A 203 -4.30 0.12 -3.28
CA GLN A 203 -4.12 -0.43 -1.92
C GLN A 203 -2.70 -1.01 -1.73
N GLY A 204 -2.15 -1.62 -2.78
CA GLY A 204 -0.78 -2.11 -2.82
C GLY A 204 0.27 -1.00 -2.70
N VAL A 205 0.07 0.12 -3.39
CA VAL A 205 0.95 1.29 -3.35
C VAL A 205 0.98 1.89 -1.94
N ILE A 206 -0.18 2.12 -1.33
CA ILE A 206 -0.27 2.62 0.06
C ILE A 206 0.43 1.66 1.03
N SER A 207 0.11 0.35 0.93
CA SER A 207 0.75 -0.67 1.75
C SER A 207 2.27 -0.71 1.57
N TRP A 208 2.76 -0.50 0.34
CA TRP A 208 4.19 -0.51 0.05
C TRP A 208 4.91 0.71 0.62
N ILE A 209 4.34 1.91 0.54
CA ILE A 209 4.90 3.14 1.14
C ILE A 209 5.13 2.92 2.64
N GLU A 210 4.09 2.44 3.33
CA GLU A 210 4.16 2.17 4.76
C GLU A 210 5.08 0.99 5.08
N ALA A 211 5.09 -0.08 4.27
CA ALA A 211 5.99 -1.22 4.46
C ALA A 211 7.47 -0.87 4.26
N GLU A 212 7.82 -0.05 3.27
CA GLU A 212 9.20 0.42 3.07
C GLU A 212 9.65 1.23 4.29
N ALA A 213 8.82 2.16 4.76
CA ALA A 213 9.11 2.94 5.95
C ALA A 213 9.29 2.05 7.19
N LEU A 214 8.38 1.10 7.43
CA LEU A 214 8.50 0.15 8.55
C LEU A 214 9.77 -0.69 8.48
N ALA A 215 10.23 -1.06 7.27
CA ALA A 215 11.46 -1.82 7.11
C ALA A 215 12.67 -1.03 7.62
N TYR A 216 12.81 0.24 7.27
CA TYR A 216 13.87 1.09 7.84
C TYR A 216 13.63 1.42 9.32
N GLN A 217 12.38 1.68 9.71
CA GLN A 217 12.04 1.97 11.10
C GLN A 217 12.41 0.80 12.02
N SER A 218 12.19 -0.43 11.55
CA SER A 218 12.56 -1.63 12.28
C SER A 218 14.05 -1.75 12.59
N GLU A 219 14.94 -1.14 11.80
CA GLU A 219 16.38 -1.19 12.02
C GLU A 219 16.81 -0.26 13.15
N TRP A 220 16.35 0.99 13.14
CA TRP A 220 16.69 1.91 14.23
C TRP A 220 15.99 1.53 15.53
N ILE A 221 14.76 0.97 15.48
CA ILE A 221 14.10 0.38 16.65
C ILE A 221 14.93 -0.80 17.16
N ALA A 222 15.36 -1.71 16.27
CA ALA A 222 16.20 -2.83 16.66
C ALA A 222 17.55 -2.38 17.24
N SER A 223 18.10 -1.23 16.82
CA SER A 223 19.34 -0.68 17.38
C SER A 223 19.20 -0.28 18.86
N LEU A 224 18.01 0.19 19.28
CA LEU A 224 17.72 0.46 20.69
C LEU A 224 17.68 -0.86 21.47
N THR A 225 17.00 -1.88 20.95
CA THR A 225 16.96 -3.21 21.56
C THR A 225 18.36 -3.84 21.64
N HIS A 226 19.18 -3.65 20.59
CA HIS A 226 20.55 -4.16 20.53
C HIS A 226 21.43 -3.53 21.61
N GLN A 227 21.34 -2.22 21.82
CA GLN A 227 22.04 -1.51 22.88
C GLN A 227 21.54 -1.88 24.27
N ALA A 228 20.22 -1.97 24.46
CA ALA A 228 19.62 -2.40 25.73
C ALA A 228 20.08 -3.81 26.17
N LEU A 229 20.46 -4.67 25.23
CA LEU A 229 20.93 -6.04 25.49
C LEU A 229 22.45 -6.20 25.41
N ASN A 230 23.21 -5.11 25.31
CA ASN A 230 24.67 -5.16 25.13
C ASN A 230 25.06 -6.06 23.94
N GLY A 231 24.46 -5.85 22.77
CA GLY A 231 24.62 -6.68 21.59
C GLY A 231 26.00 -6.61 20.95
N ILE A 232 26.37 -7.69 20.24
CA ILE A 232 27.68 -7.91 19.60
C ILE A 232 27.69 -7.32 18.19
N THR A 233 28.55 -6.33 17.96
CA THR A 233 28.66 -5.65 16.65
C THR A 233 29.47 -6.43 15.62
N ASP A 234 30.35 -7.37 16.04
CA ASP A 234 31.16 -8.20 15.13
C ASP A 234 30.31 -8.96 14.09
N ALA A 235 29.07 -9.32 14.45
CA ALA A 235 28.16 -10.02 13.55
C ALA A 235 27.72 -9.19 12.34
N TYR A 236 27.93 -7.87 12.37
CA TYR A 236 27.57 -6.92 11.32
C TYR A 236 28.75 -6.50 10.45
N ARG A 237 29.93 -7.08 10.68
CA ARG A 237 31.13 -6.79 9.91
C ARG A 237 30.97 -7.07 8.42
N PRO A 238 31.42 -6.18 7.52
CA PRO A 238 31.29 -6.35 6.07
C PRO A 238 31.77 -7.71 5.56
N GLU A 239 32.87 -8.25 6.12
CA GLU A 239 33.43 -9.53 5.68
C GLU A 239 32.44 -10.70 5.81
N VAL A 240 31.56 -10.66 6.82
CA VAL A 240 30.51 -11.69 7.03
C VAL A 240 29.44 -11.60 5.93
N HIS A 241 29.07 -10.39 5.54
CA HIS A 241 27.97 -10.17 4.59
C HIS A 241 28.43 -10.28 3.14
N ASP A 242 29.63 -9.81 2.83
CA ASP A 242 30.28 -9.98 1.52
C ASP A 242 30.48 -11.45 1.17
N ALA A 243 30.86 -12.28 2.15
CA ALA A 243 31.01 -13.72 1.97
C ALA A 243 29.72 -14.43 1.54
N ARG A 244 28.54 -13.87 1.85
CA ARG A 244 27.24 -14.44 1.44
C ARG A 244 26.76 -13.92 0.07
N ASN A 245 27.29 -12.80 -0.42
CA ASN A 245 26.91 -12.17 -1.68
C ASN A 245 25.40 -11.85 -1.78
N PHE A 246 24.84 -11.19 -0.75
CA PHE A 246 23.44 -10.73 -0.74
C PHE A 246 23.36 -9.22 -0.46
N PRO A 247 23.27 -8.36 -1.48
CA PRO A 247 23.46 -6.91 -1.32
C PRO A 247 22.53 -6.23 -0.30
N LYS A 248 21.26 -6.65 -0.22
CA LYS A 248 20.32 -6.07 0.76
C LYS A 248 20.67 -6.44 2.20
N GLN A 249 21.31 -7.59 2.42
CA GLN A 249 21.82 -7.97 3.74
C GLN A 249 23.01 -7.11 4.11
N SER A 250 23.98 -6.93 3.22
CA SER A 250 25.12 -6.04 3.46
C SER A 250 24.66 -4.63 3.80
N ALA A 251 23.71 -4.09 3.02
CA ALA A 251 23.17 -2.76 3.26
C ALA A 251 22.45 -2.61 4.63
N VAL A 252 21.77 -3.66 5.12
CA VAL A 252 21.19 -3.64 6.48
C VAL A 252 22.29 -3.66 7.54
N ALA A 253 23.33 -4.48 7.35
CA ALA A 253 24.45 -4.53 8.29
C ALA A 253 25.15 -3.17 8.41
N ASP A 254 25.38 -2.50 7.28
CA ASP A 254 25.95 -1.15 7.24
C ASP A 254 25.07 -0.14 8.00
N ARG A 255 23.75 -0.17 7.80
CA ARG A 255 22.81 0.71 8.53
C ARG A 255 22.74 0.38 10.02
N MET A 256 22.81 -0.89 10.40
CA MET A 256 22.89 -1.28 11.81
C MET A 256 24.17 -0.76 12.46
N LEU A 257 25.33 -0.88 11.79
CA LEU A 257 26.58 -0.28 12.28
C LEU A 257 26.49 1.23 12.39
N TYR A 258 25.85 1.91 11.42
CA TYR A 258 25.58 3.34 11.49
C TYR A 258 24.75 3.75 12.71
N TRP A 259 23.71 2.99 13.06
CA TRP A 259 22.90 3.26 14.26
C TRP A 259 23.65 2.97 15.57
N LEU A 260 24.61 2.04 15.55
CA LEU A 260 25.35 1.59 16.74
C LEU A 260 26.70 2.30 16.94
N GLU A 261 27.12 3.12 15.98
CA GLU A 261 28.37 3.89 16.02
C GLU A 261 28.48 4.72 17.31
N ASP A 262 29.65 4.65 17.95
CA ASP A 262 29.97 5.32 19.23
C ASP A 262 29.08 4.96 20.43
N SER A 263 28.31 3.86 20.35
CA SER A 263 27.56 3.35 21.50
C SER A 263 28.48 2.70 22.55
N GLN A 264 28.32 3.09 23.81
CA GLN A 264 28.95 2.42 24.96
C GLN A 264 28.11 1.26 25.49
N LEU A 265 26.91 1.06 24.94
CA LEU A 265 26.00 -0.04 25.26
C LEU A 265 26.12 -1.22 24.30
N THR A 266 27.17 -1.30 23.48
CA THR A 266 27.47 -2.47 22.65
C THR A 266 28.67 -3.24 23.20
N THR A 267 28.89 -4.45 22.69
CA THR A 267 30.05 -5.28 23.06
C THR A 267 30.65 -5.93 21.83
N THR A 268 31.78 -6.60 22.04
CA THR A 268 32.45 -7.39 21.00
C THR A 268 32.39 -8.89 21.31
N GLN A 269 32.63 -9.70 20.29
CA GLN A 269 32.59 -11.15 20.40
C GLN A 269 33.57 -11.66 21.47
N GLY A 270 33.05 -12.34 22.49
CA GLY A 270 33.83 -12.95 23.56
C GLY A 270 34.10 -12.04 24.76
N GLU A 271 33.70 -10.77 24.72
CA GLU A 271 33.83 -9.85 25.85
C GLU A 271 32.78 -10.14 26.93
N ILE A 272 31.49 -10.00 26.63
CA ILE A 272 30.39 -10.39 27.54
C ILE A 272 29.94 -11.83 27.25
N ARG A 273 29.86 -12.20 25.97
CA ARG A 273 29.40 -13.52 25.50
C ARG A 273 29.94 -13.82 24.11
N VAL A 274 29.90 -15.09 23.72
CA VAL A 274 30.47 -15.55 22.44
C VAL A 274 29.55 -15.21 21.26
N GLN A 275 28.24 -15.29 21.41
CA GLN A 275 27.29 -15.00 20.34
C GLN A 275 25.98 -14.46 20.89
N ASP A 276 25.32 -13.64 20.07
CA ASP A 276 23.94 -13.26 20.27
C ASP A 276 22.95 -14.30 19.74
N ALA A 277 21.75 -14.23 20.30
CA ALA A 277 20.57 -14.89 19.75
C ALA A 277 20.27 -14.37 18.34
N TYR A 278 19.61 -15.21 17.54
CA TYR A 278 19.33 -14.90 16.13
C TYR A 278 18.50 -13.63 15.93
N THR A 279 17.67 -13.25 16.89
CA THR A 279 16.82 -12.05 16.80
C THR A 279 17.60 -10.75 16.75
N LEU A 280 18.84 -10.76 17.26
CA LEU A 280 19.81 -9.67 17.12
C LEU A 280 20.80 -9.97 15.99
N ARG A 281 21.45 -11.13 16.06
CA ARG A 281 22.54 -11.51 15.16
C ARG A 281 22.11 -11.66 13.70
N CYS A 282 20.86 -12.05 13.45
CA CYS A 282 20.33 -12.30 12.12
C CYS A 282 19.50 -11.13 11.56
N ILE A 283 19.54 -9.93 12.17
CA ILE A 283 18.85 -8.74 11.66
C ILE A 283 19.20 -8.49 10.18
N PRO A 284 20.48 -8.46 9.76
CA PRO A 284 20.82 -8.24 8.35
C PRO A 284 20.24 -9.27 7.39
N GLN A 285 20.22 -10.54 7.80
CA GLN A 285 19.77 -11.66 7.00
C GLN A 285 18.25 -11.63 6.82
N VAL A 286 17.49 -11.33 7.89
CA VAL A 286 16.02 -11.32 7.88
C VAL A 286 15.50 -10.04 7.24
N HIS A 287 15.94 -8.87 7.71
CA HIS A 287 15.50 -7.59 7.16
C HIS A 287 15.95 -7.46 5.70
N GLY A 288 17.16 -7.92 5.36
CA GLY A 288 17.67 -7.91 3.99
C GLY A 288 16.79 -8.70 3.02
N ALA A 289 16.28 -9.86 3.43
CA ALA A 289 15.34 -10.65 2.65
C ALA A 289 14.01 -9.91 2.44
N SER A 290 13.49 -9.25 3.49
CA SER A 290 12.30 -8.40 3.38
C SER A 290 12.53 -7.22 2.43
N PHE A 291 13.68 -6.53 2.48
CA PHE A 291 14.01 -5.44 1.56
C PHE A 291 14.11 -5.90 0.09
N GLU A 292 14.70 -7.06 -0.18
CA GLU A 292 14.77 -7.57 -1.56
C GLU A 292 13.37 -7.95 -2.07
N THR A 293 12.54 -8.51 -1.20
CA THR A 293 11.15 -8.84 -1.54
C THR A 293 10.33 -7.57 -1.79
N LEU A 294 10.41 -6.56 -0.93
CA LEU A 294 9.75 -5.27 -1.12
C LEU A 294 10.21 -4.56 -2.40
N LYS A 295 11.48 -4.71 -2.80
CA LYS A 295 11.96 -4.22 -4.09
C LYS A 295 11.28 -4.91 -5.27
N PHE A 296 11.08 -6.23 -5.21
CA PHE A 296 10.29 -6.95 -6.23
C PHE A 296 8.84 -6.41 -6.28
N VAL A 297 8.20 -6.24 -5.12
CA VAL A 297 6.84 -5.71 -5.03
C VAL A 297 6.74 -4.32 -5.67
N LYS A 298 7.68 -3.42 -5.34
CA LYS A 298 7.76 -2.08 -5.93
C LYS A 298 7.74 -2.14 -7.45
N GLN A 299 8.60 -2.98 -8.02
CA GLN A 299 8.75 -3.11 -9.46
C GLN A 299 7.48 -3.60 -10.14
N GLN A 300 6.74 -4.53 -9.54
CA GLN A 300 5.47 -5.00 -10.11
C GLN A 300 4.38 -3.94 -10.01
N LEU A 301 4.27 -3.25 -8.88
CA LEU A 301 3.31 -2.17 -8.71
C LEU A 301 3.58 -1.02 -9.69
N GLU A 302 4.83 -0.55 -9.81
CA GLU A 302 5.18 0.55 -10.74
C GLU A 302 4.96 0.17 -12.22
N ARG A 303 5.11 -1.12 -12.58
CA ARG A 303 4.72 -1.60 -13.91
C ARG A 303 3.23 -1.50 -14.12
N GLU A 304 2.44 -1.97 -13.16
CA GLU A 304 0.98 -1.98 -13.26
C GLU A 304 0.38 -0.57 -13.24
N MET A 305 0.93 0.33 -12.41
CA MET A 305 0.53 1.75 -12.34
C MET A 305 0.65 2.48 -13.68
N ASN A 306 1.49 1.96 -14.59
CA ASN A 306 1.76 2.51 -15.92
C ASN A 306 1.27 1.59 -17.05
N ALA A 307 0.44 0.58 -16.76
CA ALA A 307 -0.08 -0.36 -17.75
C ALA A 307 -1.34 0.16 -18.47
N ALA A 308 -1.58 -0.34 -19.68
CA ALA A 308 -2.89 -0.25 -20.34
C ALA A 308 -3.67 -1.52 -20.01
N ASN A 309 -4.34 -1.54 -18.86
CA ASN A 309 -5.06 -2.71 -18.31
C ASN A 309 -6.58 -2.63 -18.53
N ASP A 310 -7.00 -1.89 -19.56
CA ASP A 310 -8.38 -1.82 -20.06
C ASP A 310 -8.65 -2.90 -21.13
N ASN A 311 -9.92 -3.12 -21.47
CA ASN A 311 -10.33 -3.97 -22.58
C ASN A 311 -11.67 -3.52 -23.20
N PRO A 312 -11.84 -3.53 -24.53
CA PRO A 312 -10.80 -3.78 -25.54
C PRO A 312 -9.83 -2.60 -25.65
N LEU A 313 -8.64 -2.87 -26.18
CA LEU A 313 -7.64 -1.86 -26.45
C LEU A 313 -7.68 -1.42 -27.91
N ILE A 314 -7.45 -0.12 -28.12
CA ILE A 314 -7.47 0.52 -29.42
C ILE A 314 -6.04 0.85 -29.83
N PHE A 315 -5.64 0.38 -31.01
CA PHE A 315 -4.35 0.65 -31.61
C PHE A 315 -4.53 1.26 -32.99
N HIS A 316 -3.58 2.10 -33.36
CA HIS A 316 -3.49 2.70 -34.67
C HIS A 316 -2.09 2.40 -35.22
N GLU A 317 -1.99 1.45 -36.15
CA GLU A 317 -0.72 1.03 -36.76
C GLU A 317 -0.72 1.39 -38.25
N GLY A 318 0.01 2.45 -38.62
CA GLY A 318 0.00 2.94 -40.00
C GLY A 318 -1.39 3.47 -40.39
N ASP A 319 -2.01 2.85 -41.41
CA ASP A 319 -3.37 3.16 -41.87
C ASP A 319 -4.44 2.19 -41.32
N GLU A 320 -4.05 1.25 -40.45
CA GLU A 320 -4.94 0.22 -39.90
C GLU A 320 -5.35 0.53 -38.45
N THR A 321 -6.65 0.47 -38.19
CA THR A 321 -7.23 0.54 -36.86
C THR A 321 -7.43 -0.88 -36.35
N LEU A 322 -6.85 -1.19 -35.19
CA LEU A 322 -7.03 -2.48 -34.51
C LEU A 322 -7.75 -2.27 -33.19
N VAL A 323 -8.91 -2.91 -33.03
CA VAL A 323 -9.58 -3.00 -31.71
C VAL A 323 -9.50 -4.44 -31.23
N ILE A 324 -8.66 -4.66 -30.23
CA ILE A 324 -8.27 -6.00 -29.79
C ILE A 324 -8.87 -6.27 -28.41
N SER A 325 -9.66 -7.35 -28.32
CA SER A 325 -10.06 -7.92 -27.04
C SER A 325 -8.93 -8.80 -26.51
N GLY A 326 -8.37 -8.44 -25.36
CA GLY A 326 -7.31 -9.15 -24.66
C GLY A 326 -7.63 -9.33 -23.17
N GLY A 327 -6.61 -9.63 -22.37
CA GLY A 327 -6.74 -9.94 -20.94
C GLY A 327 -5.88 -9.09 -20.02
N ASN A 328 -5.47 -7.89 -20.44
CA ASN A 328 -4.57 -7.03 -19.64
C ASN A 328 -5.18 -6.59 -18.29
N PHE A 329 -6.49 -6.73 -18.13
CA PHE A 329 -7.21 -6.48 -16.88
C PHE A 329 -6.96 -7.52 -15.78
N HIS A 330 -6.33 -8.66 -16.11
CA HIS A 330 -6.21 -9.79 -15.18
C HIS A 330 -5.08 -9.52 -14.17
N GLY A 331 -5.44 -9.34 -12.90
CA GLY A 331 -4.53 -8.85 -11.85
C GLY A 331 -3.49 -9.84 -11.30
N GLN A 332 -3.14 -10.91 -12.02
CA GLN A 332 -2.27 -11.97 -11.47
C GLN A 332 -0.87 -11.46 -11.06
N PRO A 333 -0.19 -10.60 -11.86
CA PRO A 333 1.12 -10.08 -11.47
C PRO A 333 1.07 -9.28 -10.16
N VAL A 334 0.00 -8.50 -9.98
CA VAL A 334 -0.24 -7.70 -8.77
C VAL A 334 -0.57 -8.61 -7.59
N ALA A 335 -1.42 -9.63 -7.79
CA ALA A 335 -1.78 -10.59 -6.75
C ALA A 335 -0.55 -11.31 -6.17
N TYR A 336 0.41 -11.74 -7.03
CA TYR A 336 1.68 -12.28 -6.57
C TYR A 336 2.50 -11.26 -5.78
N ALA A 337 2.64 -10.05 -6.29
CA ALA A 337 3.37 -8.99 -5.58
C ALA A 337 2.80 -8.74 -4.18
N LEU A 338 1.47 -8.72 -4.04
CA LEU A 338 0.80 -8.50 -2.76
C LEU A 338 0.95 -9.70 -1.81
N ASP A 339 0.93 -10.93 -2.32
CA ASP A 339 1.24 -12.11 -1.51
C ASP A 339 2.70 -12.10 -1.01
N PHE A 340 3.64 -11.64 -1.82
CA PHE A 340 5.03 -11.44 -1.38
C PHE A 340 5.19 -10.29 -0.38
N LEU A 341 4.42 -9.19 -0.51
CA LEU A 341 4.38 -8.11 0.47
C LEU A 341 3.94 -8.63 1.85
N LYS A 342 2.88 -9.46 1.88
CA LYS A 342 2.40 -10.10 3.11
C LYS A 342 3.50 -10.89 3.81
N ILE A 343 4.26 -11.69 3.07
CA ILE A 343 5.36 -12.50 3.61
C ILE A 343 6.47 -11.61 4.16
N ALA A 344 6.94 -10.63 3.37
CA ALA A 344 8.06 -9.77 3.72
C ALA A 344 7.81 -8.97 5.02
N VAL A 345 6.60 -8.41 5.16
CA VAL A 345 6.24 -7.58 6.32
C VAL A 345 5.93 -8.43 7.55
N SER A 346 5.37 -9.63 7.37
CA SER A 346 5.16 -10.59 8.47
C SER A 346 6.48 -10.95 9.15
N GLU A 347 7.55 -11.14 8.38
CA GLU A 347 8.86 -11.50 8.95
C GLU A 347 9.51 -10.34 9.73
N LEU A 348 9.30 -9.09 9.32
CA LEU A 348 9.73 -7.92 10.10
C LEU A 348 9.03 -7.88 11.47
N ALA A 349 7.71 -8.14 11.49
CA ALA A 349 6.94 -8.20 12.72
C ALA A 349 7.34 -9.40 13.61
N ASN A 350 7.53 -10.58 13.02
CA ASN A 350 7.94 -11.79 13.73
C ASN A 350 9.27 -11.59 14.47
N ILE A 351 10.30 -11.06 13.78
CA ILE A 351 11.61 -10.85 14.43
C ILE A 351 11.57 -9.73 15.47
N ALA A 352 10.77 -8.68 15.25
CA ALA A 352 10.54 -7.61 16.22
C ALA A 352 9.89 -8.13 17.52
N GLU A 353 8.87 -8.98 17.40
CA GLU A 353 8.23 -9.59 18.56
C GLU A 353 9.19 -10.51 19.33
N ARG A 354 10.07 -11.22 18.63
CA ARG A 354 11.12 -12.00 19.31
C ARG A 354 12.19 -11.11 19.95
N ARG A 355 12.44 -9.89 19.47
CA ARG A 355 13.35 -8.93 20.14
C ARG A 355 12.72 -8.33 21.39
N LEU A 356 11.46 -7.91 21.35
CA LEU A 356 10.79 -7.37 22.53
C LEU A 356 10.58 -8.43 23.63
N GLU A 357 10.36 -9.71 23.27
CA GLU A 357 10.32 -10.81 24.25
C GLU A 357 11.62 -10.88 25.07
N ARG A 358 12.77 -10.71 24.41
CA ARG A 358 14.06 -10.73 25.10
C ARG A 358 14.22 -9.61 26.09
N LEU A 359 13.61 -8.44 25.86
CA LEU A 359 13.68 -7.30 26.78
C LEU A 359 12.82 -7.52 28.03
N VAL A 360 11.64 -8.13 27.87
CA VAL A 360 10.71 -8.34 28.98
C VAL A 360 11.01 -9.60 29.79
N ASN A 361 11.73 -10.57 29.23
CA ASN A 361 12.05 -11.82 29.89
C ASN A 361 13.32 -11.70 30.77
N PRO A 362 13.23 -11.82 32.11
CA PRO A 362 14.38 -11.67 33.01
C PRO A 362 15.49 -12.71 32.80
N GLN A 363 15.20 -13.82 32.13
CA GLN A 363 16.22 -14.83 31.79
C GLN A 363 17.05 -14.43 30.55
N LEU A 364 16.57 -13.47 29.76
CA LEU A 364 17.13 -13.10 28.46
C LEU A 364 17.58 -11.64 28.37
N ASN A 365 17.08 -10.78 29.26
CA ASN A 365 17.16 -9.33 29.15
C ASN A 365 18.45 -8.69 29.72
N GLY A 366 19.44 -9.50 30.11
CA GLY A 366 20.74 -8.99 30.55
C GLY A 366 20.69 -8.19 31.85
N GLY A 367 19.85 -8.62 32.80
CA GLY A 367 19.77 -8.08 34.16
C GLY A 367 18.77 -6.93 34.34
N LEU A 368 17.93 -6.64 33.34
CA LEU A 368 16.82 -5.70 33.47
C LEU A 368 15.71 -6.29 34.38
N PRO A 369 14.89 -5.45 35.03
CA PRO A 369 13.73 -5.92 35.78
C PRO A 369 12.80 -6.78 34.91
N ALA A 370 12.18 -7.79 35.53
CA ALA A 370 11.19 -8.62 34.83
C ALA A 370 10.07 -7.73 34.27
N PHE A 371 9.76 -7.91 32.98
CA PHE A 371 8.77 -7.11 32.24
C PHE A 371 9.02 -5.61 32.23
N LEU A 372 10.23 -5.17 32.59
CA LEU A 372 10.58 -3.77 32.81
C LEU A 372 9.63 -3.09 33.82
N SER A 373 9.09 -3.87 34.76
CA SER A 373 8.17 -3.35 35.77
C SER A 373 8.90 -2.44 36.76
N PRO A 374 8.34 -1.26 37.09
CA PRO A 374 8.89 -0.37 38.10
C PRO A 374 8.73 -0.93 39.52
N GLU A 375 7.74 -1.79 39.77
CA GLU A 375 7.49 -2.44 41.06
C GLU A 375 6.95 -3.87 40.86
N PRO A 376 7.84 -4.87 40.68
CA PRO A 376 7.43 -6.25 40.43
C PRO A 376 6.52 -6.82 41.53
N GLY A 377 5.37 -7.36 41.12
CA GLY A 377 4.35 -7.94 42.01
C GLY A 377 3.18 -7.02 42.32
N LEU A 378 3.37 -5.69 42.19
CA LEU A 378 2.28 -4.71 42.21
C LEU A 378 1.95 -4.17 40.82
N GLN A 379 2.99 -3.87 40.03
CA GLN A 379 2.91 -3.34 38.68
C GLN A 379 3.34 -4.42 37.67
N SER A 380 2.58 -4.58 36.59
CA SER A 380 2.84 -5.60 35.55
C SER A 380 3.85 -5.12 34.50
N GLY A 381 4.03 -3.82 34.35
CA GLY A 381 4.92 -3.23 33.33
C GLY A 381 4.51 -3.66 31.92
N ALA A 382 5.49 -4.08 31.11
CA ALA A 382 5.31 -4.44 29.71
C ALA A 382 4.77 -5.88 29.49
N MET A 383 4.41 -6.62 30.54
CA MET A 383 4.01 -8.03 30.45
C MET A 383 2.91 -8.27 29.40
N ILE A 384 1.82 -7.50 29.45
CA ILE A 384 0.69 -7.70 28.55
C ILE A 384 0.90 -7.04 27.18
N MET A 385 1.84 -6.09 27.05
CA MET A 385 2.23 -5.59 25.72
C MET A 385 2.82 -6.70 24.86
N GLN A 386 3.63 -7.59 25.46
CA GLN A 386 4.14 -8.77 24.75
C GLN A 386 3.00 -9.66 24.25
N TYR A 387 1.93 -9.84 25.02
CA TYR A 387 0.81 -10.69 24.63
C TYR A 387 0.09 -10.11 23.41
N ALA A 388 -0.12 -8.79 23.41
CA ALA A 388 -0.68 -8.07 22.28
C ALA A 388 0.20 -8.24 21.03
N ALA A 389 1.51 -8.04 21.13
CA ALA A 389 2.42 -8.24 20.01
C ALA A 389 2.41 -9.69 19.50
N ALA A 390 2.46 -10.68 20.39
CA ALA A 390 2.41 -12.10 20.07
C ALA A 390 1.11 -12.48 19.33
N SER A 391 -0.03 -11.91 19.72
CA SER A 391 -1.30 -12.11 19.03
C SER A 391 -1.26 -11.57 17.60
N LEU A 392 -0.77 -10.33 17.41
CA LEU A 392 -0.70 -9.68 16.10
C LEU A 392 0.22 -10.43 15.12
N VAL A 393 1.40 -10.86 15.57
CA VAL A 393 2.29 -11.68 14.72
C VAL A 393 1.69 -13.04 14.41
N SER A 394 0.87 -13.61 15.31
CA SER A 394 0.17 -14.86 15.05
C SER A 394 -0.96 -14.68 14.03
N GLU A 395 -1.69 -13.58 14.08
CA GLU A 395 -2.72 -13.23 13.10
C GLU A 395 -2.13 -13.04 11.70
N ASN A 396 -0.96 -12.40 11.60
CA ASN A 396 -0.25 -12.24 10.32
C ASN A 396 0.02 -13.59 9.62
N LYS A 397 0.21 -14.68 10.36
CA LYS A 397 0.48 -16.01 9.78
C LYS A 397 -0.69 -16.56 8.97
N THR A 398 -1.92 -16.31 9.41
CA THR A 398 -3.12 -16.74 8.67
C THR A 398 -3.39 -15.80 7.51
N LEU A 399 -3.23 -14.49 7.71
CA LEU A 399 -3.37 -13.49 6.65
C LEU A 399 -2.35 -13.68 5.52
N ALA A 400 -1.15 -14.17 5.83
CA ALA A 400 -0.08 -14.42 4.86
C ALA A 400 -0.34 -15.59 3.91
N HIS A 401 -1.41 -16.39 4.12
CA HIS A 401 -1.81 -17.38 3.13
C HIS A 401 -2.07 -16.70 1.78
N PRO A 402 -1.49 -17.20 0.68
CA PRO A 402 -1.60 -16.52 -0.62
C PRO A 402 -3.04 -16.51 -1.11
N ALA A 403 -3.54 -15.35 -1.51
CA ALA A 403 -4.86 -15.24 -2.13
C ALA A 403 -4.80 -15.60 -3.62
N SER A 404 -3.65 -15.36 -4.25
CA SER A 404 -3.42 -15.53 -5.69
C SER A 404 -3.44 -16.97 -6.21
N VAL A 405 -3.52 -17.95 -5.31
CA VAL A 405 -3.59 -19.38 -5.64
C VAL A 405 -5.02 -19.91 -5.64
N ASP A 406 -6.00 -19.07 -5.28
CA ASP A 406 -7.42 -19.40 -5.33
C ASP A 406 -8.09 -18.75 -6.55
N SER A 407 -9.12 -19.41 -7.08
CA SER A 407 -9.91 -18.93 -8.22
C SER A 407 -11.27 -19.63 -8.23
N ILE A 408 -12.34 -18.85 -8.42
CA ILE A 408 -13.71 -19.37 -8.55
C ILE A 408 -14.30 -18.85 -9.87
N PRO A 409 -14.73 -19.74 -10.79
CA PRO A 409 -15.38 -19.33 -12.03
C PRO A 409 -16.66 -18.51 -11.80
N SER A 410 -16.80 -17.40 -12.53
CA SER A 410 -17.97 -16.53 -12.53
C SER A 410 -18.56 -16.38 -13.93
N SER A 411 -19.68 -15.64 -14.04
CA SER A 411 -20.25 -15.24 -15.32
C SER A 411 -20.51 -16.43 -16.27
N ALA A 412 -21.13 -17.49 -15.75
CA ALA A 412 -21.39 -18.74 -16.47
C ALA A 412 -20.14 -19.42 -17.08
N ASN A 413 -19.01 -19.36 -16.37
CA ASN A 413 -17.68 -19.84 -16.79
C ASN A 413 -17.05 -19.04 -17.95
N GLN A 414 -17.56 -17.86 -18.28
CA GLN A 414 -16.85 -16.96 -19.19
C GLN A 414 -15.63 -16.33 -18.50
N GLU A 415 -15.71 -16.11 -17.20
CA GLU A 415 -14.62 -15.67 -16.33
C GLU A 415 -14.20 -16.86 -15.47
N ASP A 416 -13.49 -17.81 -16.06
CA ASP A 416 -13.17 -19.11 -15.47
C ASP A 416 -11.87 -19.14 -14.64
N HIS A 417 -11.05 -18.09 -14.76
CA HIS A 417 -9.84 -17.90 -13.96
C HIS A 417 -9.71 -16.44 -13.50
N VAL A 418 -9.40 -16.25 -12.22
CA VAL A 418 -9.33 -14.92 -11.58
C VAL A 418 -8.14 -14.84 -10.62
N SER A 419 -7.70 -13.63 -10.29
CA SER A 419 -6.46 -13.43 -9.51
C SER A 419 -6.64 -13.30 -8.00
N MET A 420 -7.84 -12.96 -7.53
CA MET A 420 -8.13 -12.61 -6.12
C MET A 420 -7.21 -11.50 -5.56
N GLY A 421 -6.62 -10.66 -6.43
CA GLY A 421 -5.61 -9.67 -6.06
C GLY A 421 -6.09 -8.64 -5.02
N THR A 422 -7.37 -8.26 -5.04
CA THR A 422 -8.00 -7.38 -4.04
C THR A 422 -8.01 -7.99 -2.64
N ILE A 423 -8.21 -9.31 -2.49
CA ILE A 423 -8.10 -10.00 -1.21
C ILE A 423 -6.64 -9.93 -0.72
N GLY A 424 -5.69 -10.22 -1.61
CA GLY A 424 -4.26 -10.08 -1.34
C GLY A 424 -3.90 -8.67 -0.85
N SER A 425 -4.43 -7.62 -1.49
CA SER A 425 -4.15 -6.22 -1.16
C SER A 425 -4.65 -5.83 0.23
N ARG A 426 -5.87 -6.27 0.58
CA ARG A 426 -6.50 -5.98 1.88
C ARG A 426 -5.79 -6.69 3.02
N HIS A 427 -5.47 -7.98 2.84
CA HIS A 427 -4.70 -8.73 3.82
C HIS A 427 -3.28 -8.17 3.96
N GLY A 428 -2.68 -7.72 2.85
CA GLY A 428 -1.43 -6.96 2.83
C GLY A 428 -1.47 -5.76 3.77
N TYR A 429 -2.46 -4.89 3.61
CA TYR A 429 -2.63 -3.71 4.45
C TYR A 429 -2.84 -4.06 5.93
N GLN A 430 -3.63 -5.09 6.24
CA GLN A 430 -3.81 -5.55 7.63
C GLN A 430 -2.49 -6.01 8.26
N ILE A 431 -1.65 -6.74 7.51
CA ILE A 431 -0.33 -7.16 7.98
C ILE A 431 0.59 -5.96 8.21
N VAL A 432 0.56 -4.94 7.35
CA VAL A 432 1.31 -3.69 7.54
C VAL A 432 0.90 -2.98 8.83
N ASP A 433 -0.40 -2.84 9.08
CA ASP A 433 -0.91 -2.22 10.31
C ASP A 433 -0.54 -3.03 11.56
N ASN A 434 -0.67 -4.35 11.51
CA ASN A 434 -0.24 -5.25 12.59
C ASN A 434 1.26 -5.13 12.86
N ALA A 435 2.10 -5.11 11.82
CA ALA A 435 3.55 -4.95 11.95
C ALA A 435 3.92 -3.60 12.57
N ARG A 436 3.25 -2.52 12.18
CA ARG A 436 3.43 -1.19 12.78
C ARG A 436 3.12 -1.19 14.27
N ARG A 437 2.03 -1.83 14.69
CA ARG A 437 1.67 -1.96 16.11
C ARG A 437 2.69 -2.78 16.89
N VAL A 438 3.19 -3.88 16.31
CA VAL A 438 4.26 -4.70 16.92
C VAL A 438 5.55 -3.89 17.09
N LEU A 439 5.97 -3.16 16.06
CA LEU A 439 7.14 -2.27 16.13
C LEU A 439 6.95 -1.12 17.11
N SER A 440 5.73 -0.59 17.23
CA SER A 440 5.39 0.41 18.24
C SER A 440 5.56 -0.14 19.66
N ILE A 441 5.15 -1.37 19.88
CA ILE A 441 5.33 -2.06 21.17
C ILE A 441 6.81 -2.33 21.43
N GLU A 442 7.56 -2.84 20.46
CA GLU A 442 9.01 -3.02 20.59
C GLU A 442 9.67 -1.70 20.96
N LEU A 443 9.32 -0.61 20.29
CA LEU A 443 9.88 0.71 20.53
C LEU A 443 9.60 1.21 21.96
N ILE A 444 8.36 1.13 22.44
CA ILE A 444 8.01 1.54 23.82
C ILE A 444 8.86 0.76 24.84
N ILE A 445 8.98 -0.55 24.65
CA ILE A 445 9.75 -1.45 25.52
C ILE A 445 11.25 -1.15 25.42
N ALA A 446 11.78 -0.93 24.22
CA ALA A 446 13.19 -0.62 23.98
C ALA A 446 13.58 0.72 24.59
N LEU A 447 12.75 1.76 24.47
CA LEU A 447 12.96 3.05 25.13
C LEU A 447 13.06 2.89 26.64
N GLN A 448 12.15 2.10 27.25
CA GLN A 448 12.22 1.81 28.68
C GLN A 448 13.49 1.04 29.06
N ALA A 449 13.89 0.06 28.25
CA ALA A 449 15.05 -0.76 28.52
C ALA A 449 16.38 0.03 28.46
N VAL A 450 16.55 0.90 27.46
CA VAL A 450 17.75 1.74 27.37
C VAL A 450 17.82 2.79 28.48
N GLU A 451 16.67 3.30 28.93
CA GLU A 451 16.60 4.21 30.08
C GLU A 451 17.08 3.56 31.38
N LEU A 452 16.69 2.30 31.60
CA LEU A 452 17.16 1.52 32.75
C LEU A 452 18.65 1.13 32.66
N LYS A 453 19.23 1.08 31.46
CA LYS A 453 20.68 0.85 31.25
C LYS A 453 21.52 2.11 31.43
N GLY A 454 20.99 3.27 31.03
CA GLY A 454 21.69 4.55 31.03
C GLY A 454 21.72 5.17 29.63
N ILE A 455 20.89 6.18 29.40
CA ILE A 455 20.73 6.82 28.07
C ILE A 455 21.97 7.59 27.61
N ASP A 456 22.81 8.02 28.54
CA ASP A 456 24.07 8.71 28.29
C ASP A 456 25.12 7.83 27.60
N GLN A 457 24.89 6.51 27.58
CA GLN A 457 25.76 5.52 26.93
C GLN A 457 25.24 5.07 25.56
N LEU A 458 24.09 5.57 25.11
CA LEU A 458 23.58 5.31 23.75
C LEU A 458 24.50 5.91 22.68
N SER A 459 24.44 5.35 21.48
CA SER A 459 24.97 6.05 20.31
C SER A 459 24.27 7.41 20.16
N PRO A 460 24.95 8.44 19.64
CA PRO A 460 24.36 9.77 19.48
C PRO A 460 23.04 9.77 18.70
N ARG A 461 22.94 8.91 17.67
CA ARG A 461 21.75 8.81 16.81
C ARG A 461 20.58 8.11 17.50
N SER A 462 20.86 7.05 18.27
CA SER A 462 19.82 6.40 19.06
C SER A 462 19.35 7.28 20.22
N LEU A 463 20.23 8.11 20.78
CA LEU A 463 19.86 9.12 21.78
C LEU A 463 18.89 10.16 21.21
N GLU A 464 19.14 10.68 20.00
CA GLU A 464 18.22 11.61 19.33
C GLU A 464 16.82 11.00 19.13
N LYS A 465 16.75 9.73 18.70
CA LYS A 465 15.48 9.00 18.59
C LYS A 465 14.83 8.80 19.97
N TYR A 466 15.61 8.46 21.00
CA TYR A 466 15.10 8.33 22.37
C TYR A 466 14.45 9.63 22.85
N GLU A 467 15.16 10.76 22.74
CA GLU A 467 14.67 12.07 23.17
C GLU A 467 13.41 12.49 22.42
N THR A 468 13.39 12.30 21.10
CA THR A 468 12.22 12.59 20.26
C THR A 468 11.01 11.78 20.70
N LEU A 469 11.18 10.46 20.87
CA LEU A 469 10.07 9.55 21.18
C LEU A 469 9.60 9.66 22.63
N ARG A 470 10.44 10.10 23.57
CA ARG A 470 10.02 10.39 24.95
C ARG A 470 9.07 11.58 25.07
N ASN A 471 9.04 12.47 24.07
CA ASN A 471 8.00 13.50 23.96
C ASN A 471 6.64 12.94 23.51
N ILE A 472 6.61 11.71 22.94
CA ILE A 472 5.41 11.05 22.44
C ILE A 472 4.90 10.02 23.45
N THR A 473 5.79 9.24 24.07
CA THR A 473 5.45 8.20 25.04
C THR A 473 6.30 8.31 26.32
N PRO A 474 5.68 8.53 27.49
CA PRO A 474 6.43 8.73 28.74
C PRO A 474 7.04 7.43 29.27
N SER A 475 8.02 7.54 30.17
CA SER A 475 8.62 6.40 30.85
C SER A 475 7.59 5.57 31.63
N ILE A 476 7.84 4.27 31.79
CA ILE A 476 6.97 3.35 32.51
C ILE A 476 7.31 3.42 34.01
N THR A 477 6.76 4.41 34.71
CA THR A 477 6.93 4.59 36.17
C THR A 477 5.82 3.94 36.98
N GLU A 478 4.69 3.63 36.35
CA GLU A 478 3.54 2.91 36.91
C GLU A 478 2.73 2.27 35.76
N ASP A 479 1.90 1.27 36.07
CA ASP A 479 0.95 0.71 35.12
C ASP A 479 -0.07 1.78 34.72
N ARG A 480 -0.38 1.80 33.42
CA ARG A 480 -1.39 2.69 32.84
C ARG A 480 -2.03 2.05 31.63
N GLN A 481 -2.92 2.80 31.00
CA GLN A 481 -3.62 2.39 29.79
C GLN A 481 -2.69 2.45 28.56
N PHE A 482 -1.76 1.50 28.46
CA PHE A 482 -0.71 1.47 27.44
C PHE A 482 -1.21 1.40 25.99
N HIS A 483 -2.47 1.07 25.75
CA HIS A 483 -3.05 1.12 24.41
C HIS A 483 -3.03 2.55 23.82
N HIS A 484 -3.11 3.59 24.66
CA HIS A 484 -2.95 4.97 24.22
C HIS A 484 -1.52 5.24 23.73
N ASP A 485 -0.52 4.81 24.48
CA ASP A 485 0.90 4.93 24.11
C ASP A 485 1.17 4.21 22.78
N ILE A 486 0.70 2.97 22.64
CA ILE A 486 0.84 2.16 21.41
C ILE A 486 0.19 2.88 20.23
N THR A 487 -0.99 3.49 20.43
CA THR A 487 -1.72 4.21 19.38
C THR A 487 -0.97 5.46 18.94
N GLN A 488 -0.40 6.22 19.88
CA GLN A 488 0.38 7.43 19.60
C GLN A 488 1.66 7.10 18.83
N VAL A 489 2.40 6.09 19.28
CA VAL A 489 3.62 5.64 18.60
C VAL A 489 3.31 5.06 17.22
N SER A 490 2.24 4.26 17.09
CA SER A 490 1.79 3.74 15.79
C SER A 490 1.47 4.86 14.81
N ARG A 491 0.75 5.91 15.26
CA ARG A 491 0.46 7.08 14.43
C ARG A 491 1.73 7.82 14.01
N TYR A 492 2.70 7.99 14.92
CA TYR A 492 3.99 8.58 14.59
C TYR A 492 4.72 7.79 13.49
N LEU A 493 4.83 6.46 13.63
CA LEU A 493 5.47 5.61 12.63
C LEU A 493 4.75 5.65 11.28
N GLN A 494 3.42 5.71 11.28
CA GLN A 494 2.63 5.89 10.07
C GLN A 494 2.89 7.23 9.37
N GLN A 495 2.86 8.33 10.13
CA GLN A 495 3.07 9.68 9.57
C GLN A 495 4.50 9.83 9.03
N ALA A 496 5.48 9.26 9.73
CA ALA A 496 6.86 9.23 9.28
C ALA A 496 7.01 8.53 7.92
N ALA A 497 6.13 7.59 7.55
CA ALA A 497 6.17 6.93 6.25
C ALA A 497 5.97 7.86 5.06
N TYR A 498 5.30 9.01 5.27
CA TYR A 498 5.00 9.99 4.22
C TYR A 498 5.90 11.22 4.27
N THR A 499 6.81 11.31 5.25
CA THR A 499 7.79 12.40 5.37
C THR A 499 9.17 11.88 4.96
N ASP A 500 9.83 12.52 3.99
CA ASP A 500 11.11 12.03 3.44
C ASP A 500 12.30 12.13 4.42
N ALA A 501 12.14 12.88 5.52
CA ALA A 501 13.24 13.26 6.40
C ALA A 501 13.55 12.28 7.56
N GLU A 502 12.63 11.39 7.94
CA GLU A 502 12.76 10.64 9.20
C GLU A 502 13.01 9.13 9.06
N CYS A 503 12.92 8.59 7.85
CA CYS A 503 12.88 7.14 7.60
C CYS A 503 14.16 6.51 7.05
N LYS A 504 15.13 7.23 6.45
CA LYS A 504 16.28 6.62 5.76
C LYS A 504 17.62 6.97 6.38
#